data_AF-A0A916BXX5-F1
#
_entry.id   AF-A0A916BXX5-F1
#
_cell.length_a   1.000
_cell.length_b   1.000
_cell.length_c   1.000
_cell.angle_alpha   90.00
_cell.angle_beta   90.00
_cell.angle_gamma   90.00
#
_symmetry.space_group_name_H-M   'P 1'
#
loop_
_entity.id
_entity.type
_entity.pdbx_description
1 polymer ?
#
loop_
_entity_poly.entity_id
_entity_poly.type
_entity_poly.pdbx_seq_one_letter_code
_entity_poly.pdbx_strand_id
1 'polypeptide(L)'
;MNNPEATAAALGILRDPVTFQWFVIPLLAVVVYIYANEIQHKNWNVVVAGLALYTVHWFFEILNALIQHFTGHALWTIPTGTAFLLLIGVGIEISLMFSVAGLIMSKLLPADPQLKILGVNNRLLFTLANAAFFAIVEIFLAQTPTFVWVYPWWGALSVFALVYIPFFAAAFYVHDWPRRQQVRFIGILTVLDGFLLLVFAGLFHWI
;
A
#
# COMPACT_ATOMS: atom_id res chain seq x y z
N MET A 1 8.63 -9.82 -21.08
CA MET A 1 7.75 -9.65 -19.92
C MET A 1 7.71 -10.98 -19.20
N ASN A 2 7.69 -10.97 -17.88
CA ASN A 2 7.46 -12.15 -17.09
C ASN A 2 5.95 -12.42 -17.11
N ASN A 3 5.53 -13.63 -17.50
CA ASN A 3 4.14 -14.10 -17.46
C ASN A 3 3.11 -13.13 -18.08
N PRO A 4 3.15 -12.87 -19.40
CA PRO A 4 2.25 -11.92 -20.07
C PRO A 4 0.75 -12.24 -19.87
N GLU A 5 0.40 -13.50 -19.67
CA GLU A 5 -0.95 -13.98 -19.34
C GLU A 5 -1.45 -13.55 -17.96
N ALA A 6 -0.57 -13.20 -17.02
CA ALA A 6 -0.96 -12.82 -15.66
C ALA A 6 -1.81 -11.54 -15.63
N THR A 7 -1.54 -10.59 -16.53
CA THR A 7 -2.37 -9.38 -16.66
C THR A 7 -3.79 -9.74 -17.10
N ALA A 8 -3.94 -10.60 -18.11
CA ALA A 8 -5.25 -11.02 -18.59
C ALA A 8 -6.03 -11.80 -17.53
N ALA A 9 -5.35 -12.66 -16.76
CA ALA A 9 -5.96 -13.39 -15.65
C ALA A 9 -6.48 -12.44 -14.55
N ALA A 10 -5.69 -11.44 -14.16
CA ALA A 10 -6.10 -10.44 -13.17
C ALA A 10 -7.29 -9.60 -13.65
N LEU A 11 -7.27 -9.15 -14.90
CA LEU A 11 -8.42 -8.44 -15.50
C LEU A 11 -9.68 -9.31 -15.52
N GLY A 12 -9.54 -10.63 -15.68
CA GLY A 12 -10.65 -11.58 -15.66
C GLY A 12 -11.35 -11.71 -14.30
N ILE A 13 -10.71 -11.32 -13.21
CA ILE A 13 -11.28 -11.35 -11.85
C ILE A 13 -11.44 -9.95 -11.23
N LEU A 14 -11.17 -8.89 -12.01
CA LEU A 14 -11.19 -7.52 -11.52
C LEU A 14 -12.60 -7.13 -11.06
N ARG A 15 -12.75 -6.87 -9.76
CA ARG A 15 -14.01 -6.52 -9.10
C ARG A 15 -15.12 -7.56 -9.32
N ASP A 16 -14.76 -8.82 -9.54
CA ASP A 16 -15.72 -9.91 -9.69
C ASP A 16 -16.20 -10.39 -8.31
N PRO A 17 -17.50 -10.23 -7.96
CA PRO A 17 -18.05 -10.68 -6.68
C PRO A 17 -18.00 -12.20 -6.50
N VAL A 18 -17.83 -12.99 -7.56
CA VAL A 18 -17.69 -14.46 -7.46
C VAL A 18 -16.44 -14.86 -6.69
N THR A 19 -15.41 -14.03 -6.68
CA THR A 19 -14.18 -14.29 -5.91
C THR A 19 -14.37 -14.09 -4.40
N PHE A 20 -15.42 -13.38 -3.97
CA PHE A 20 -15.61 -12.93 -2.59
C PHE A 20 -15.61 -14.06 -1.56
N GLN A 21 -14.78 -13.88 -0.53
CA GLN A 21 -14.66 -14.80 0.60
C GLN A 21 -15.05 -14.10 1.91
N TRP A 22 -15.81 -14.81 2.75
CA TRP A 22 -16.35 -14.26 4.00
C TRP A 22 -15.30 -13.87 5.05
N PHE A 23 -14.07 -14.38 4.95
CA PHE A 23 -12.99 -14.04 5.88
C PHE A 23 -12.56 -12.55 5.79
N VAL A 24 -12.96 -11.84 4.74
CA VAL A 24 -12.75 -10.39 4.62
C VAL A 24 -13.44 -9.62 5.75
N ILE A 25 -14.61 -10.07 6.20
CA ILE A 25 -15.38 -9.40 7.25
C ILE A 25 -14.63 -9.37 8.60
N PRO A 26 -14.14 -10.50 9.15
CA PRO A 26 -13.35 -10.45 10.37
C PRO A 26 -12.03 -9.68 10.19
N LEU A 27 -11.38 -9.70 9.01
CA LEU A 27 -10.20 -8.87 8.75
C LEU A 27 -10.52 -7.37 8.83
N LEU A 28 -11.64 -6.94 8.25
CA LEU A 28 -12.11 -5.56 8.37
C LEU A 28 -12.40 -5.20 9.83
N ALA A 29 -13.03 -6.09 10.60
CA ALA A 29 -13.28 -5.87 12.02
C ALA A 29 -11.98 -5.66 12.82
N VAL A 30 -10.92 -6.41 12.50
CA VAL A 30 -9.58 -6.22 13.10
C VAL A 30 -8.99 -4.86 12.74
N VAL A 31 -9.06 -4.43 11.48
CA VAL A 31 -8.60 -3.10 11.06
C VAL A 31 -9.34 -2.00 11.83
N VAL A 32 -10.66 -2.08 11.91
CA VAL A 32 -11.49 -1.12 12.66
C VAL A 32 -11.10 -1.11 14.14
N TYR A 33 -10.90 -2.28 14.74
CA TYR A 33 -10.47 -2.39 16.14
C TYR A 33 -9.11 -1.72 16.38
N ILE A 34 -8.13 -1.92 15.51
CA ILE A 34 -6.80 -1.29 15.61
C ILE A 34 -6.93 0.23 15.62
N TYR A 35 -7.66 0.81 14.68
CA TYR A 35 -7.88 2.25 14.62
C TYR A 35 -8.68 2.77 15.83
N ALA A 36 -9.75 2.08 16.22
CA ALA A 36 -10.56 2.45 17.38
C ALA A 36 -9.71 2.47 18.67
N ASN A 37 -8.85 1.47 18.86
CA ASN A 37 -7.94 1.40 19.99
C ASN A 37 -6.95 2.57 20.02
N GLU A 38 -6.29 2.88 18.91
CA GLU A 38 -5.34 4.01 18.86
C GLU A 38 -6.04 5.37 19.04
N ILE A 39 -7.24 5.54 18.50
CA ILE A 39 -8.06 6.75 18.66
C ILE A 39 -8.49 6.90 20.13
N GLN A 40 -8.93 5.82 20.79
CA GLN A 40 -9.31 5.83 22.20
C GLN A 40 -8.15 6.28 23.10
N HIS A 41 -6.93 5.86 22.78
CA HIS A 41 -5.71 6.26 23.49
C HIS A 41 -5.13 7.61 23.03
N LYS A 42 -5.80 8.30 22.08
CA LYS A 42 -5.36 9.59 21.51
C LYS A 42 -3.97 9.51 20.86
N ASN A 43 -3.60 8.36 20.32
CA ASN A 43 -2.35 8.13 19.59
C ASN A 43 -2.42 8.69 18.17
N TRP A 44 -2.70 9.99 18.03
CA TRP A 44 -2.99 10.63 16.76
C TRP A 44 -1.85 10.58 15.75
N ASN A 45 -0.60 10.61 16.21
CA ASN A 45 0.56 10.52 15.31
C ASN A 45 0.68 9.12 14.68
N VAL A 46 0.37 8.08 15.45
CA VAL A 46 0.32 6.68 14.97
C VAL A 46 -0.83 6.49 13.97
N VAL A 47 -2.01 7.05 14.26
CA VAL A 47 -3.14 7.07 13.31
C VAL A 47 -2.77 7.77 12.00
N VAL A 48 -2.10 8.92 12.09
CA VAL A 48 -1.61 9.68 10.92
C VAL A 48 -0.59 8.88 10.13
N ALA A 49 0.31 8.13 10.78
CA ALA A 49 1.29 7.30 10.09
C ALA A 49 0.62 6.22 9.23
N GLY A 50 -0.43 5.58 9.76
CA GLY A 50 -1.27 4.63 9.02
C GLY A 50 -1.93 5.27 7.80
N LEU A 51 -2.64 6.39 8.02
CA LEU A 51 -3.33 7.09 6.94
C LEU A 51 -2.37 7.62 5.87
N ALA A 52 -1.22 8.16 6.26
CA ALA A 52 -0.22 8.67 5.32
C ALA A 52 0.31 7.55 4.41
N LEU A 53 0.68 6.40 4.98
CA LEU A 53 1.07 5.24 4.19
C LEU A 53 -0.07 4.79 3.27
N TYR A 54 -1.28 4.67 3.80
CA TYR A 54 -2.42 4.15 3.07
C TYR A 54 -2.80 5.03 1.86
N THR A 55 -2.74 6.36 2.00
CA THR A 55 -2.95 7.27 0.88
C THR A 55 -1.86 7.14 -0.19
N VAL A 56 -0.59 7.00 0.20
CA VAL A 56 0.48 6.78 -0.78
C VAL A 56 0.35 5.42 -1.46
N HIS A 57 -0.09 4.39 -0.72
CA HIS A 57 -0.38 3.08 -1.27
C HIS A 57 -1.44 3.15 -2.37
N TRP A 58 -2.59 3.77 -2.09
CA TRP A 58 -3.64 3.93 -3.10
C TRP A 58 -3.17 4.71 -4.32
N PHE A 59 -2.42 5.79 -4.13
CA PHE A 59 -1.83 6.53 -5.24
C PHE A 59 -1.00 5.63 -6.16
N PHE A 60 -0.16 4.76 -5.58
CA PHE A 60 0.67 3.82 -6.33
C PHE A 60 -0.13 2.73 -7.05
N GLU A 61 -1.19 2.21 -6.43
CA GLU A 61 -2.05 1.22 -7.06
C GLU A 61 -2.84 1.80 -8.24
N ILE A 62 -3.28 3.06 -8.11
CA ILE A 62 -3.92 3.81 -9.21
C ILE A 62 -2.92 4.02 -10.36
N LEU A 63 -1.69 4.45 -10.05
CA LEU A 63 -0.65 4.61 -11.08
C LEU A 63 -0.32 3.28 -11.76
N ASN A 64 -0.22 2.18 -11.00
CA ASN A 64 0.03 0.86 -11.55
C ASN A 64 -1.08 0.40 -12.50
N ALA A 65 -2.34 0.65 -12.14
CA ALA A 65 -3.48 0.35 -13.00
C ALA A 65 -3.52 1.24 -14.26
N LEU A 66 -3.17 2.52 -14.14
CA LEU A 66 -3.05 3.42 -15.29
C LEU A 66 -1.92 3.00 -16.23
N ILE A 67 -0.77 2.59 -15.70
CA ILE A 67 0.32 2.01 -16.49
C ILE A 67 -0.21 0.81 -17.27
N GLN A 68 -0.96 -0.09 -16.62
CA GLN A 68 -1.56 -1.21 -17.31
C GLN A 68 -2.50 -0.78 -18.45
N HIS A 69 -3.37 0.18 -18.22
CA HIS A 69 -4.28 0.68 -19.25
C HIS A 69 -3.52 1.18 -20.49
N PHE A 70 -2.45 1.96 -20.30
CA PHE A 70 -1.72 2.59 -21.41
C PHE A 70 -0.68 1.70 -22.09
N THR A 71 -0.06 0.76 -21.37
CA THR A 71 1.02 -0.10 -21.91
C THR A 71 0.55 -1.52 -22.22
N GLY A 72 -0.67 -1.88 -21.78
CA GLY A 72 -1.19 -3.24 -21.80
C GLY A 72 -0.76 -4.08 -20.60
N HIS A 73 0.17 -3.62 -19.75
CA HIS A 73 0.74 -4.41 -18.65
C HIS A 73 1.05 -3.57 -17.41
N ALA A 74 0.60 -4.03 -16.25
CA ALA A 74 0.93 -3.42 -14.95
C ALA A 74 2.42 -3.66 -14.60
N LEU A 75 2.96 -2.92 -13.63
CA LEU A 75 4.26 -3.24 -13.04
C LEU A 75 4.19 -4.53 -12.20
N TRP A 76 3.12 -4.66 -11.42
CA TRP A 76 2.73 -5.88 -10.69
C TRP A 76 1.24 -6.16 -10.84
N THR A 77 0.86 -7.43 -10.75
CA THR A 77 -0.53 -7.89 -10.92
C THR A 77 -0.87 -9.04 -9.97
N ILE A 78 -2.15 -9.14 -9.60
CA ILE A 78 -2.69 -10.22 -8.76
C ILE A 78 -3.66 -11.06 -9.60
N PRO A 79 -3.18 -12.12 -10.27
CA PRO A 79 -4.00 -12.89 -11.20
C PRO A 79 -4.98 -13.86 -10.53
N THR A 80 -4.76 -14.22 -9.25
CA THR A 80 -5.61 -15.18 -8.52
C THR A 80 -5.38 -15.08 -7.01
N GLY A 81 -6.19 -15.79 -6.22
CA GLY A 81 -6.00 -16.01 -4.78
C GLY A 81 -6.47 -14.88 -3.86
N THR A 82 -6.81 -13.70 -4.39
CA THR A 82 -7.50 -12.65 -3.62
C THR A 82 -9.00 -12.94 -3.53
N ALA A 83 -9.58 -12.61 -2.39
CA ALA A 83 -11.02 -12.63 -2.16
C ALA A 83 -11.73 -11.53 -2.96
N PHE A 84 -11.08 -10.42 -3.27
CA PHE A 84 -11.70 -9.39 -4.10
C PHE A 84 -10.64 -8.47 -4.68
N LEU A 85 -10.47 -8.50 -6.01
CA LEU A 85 -9.50 -7.64 -6.68
C LEU A 85 -10.08 -6.23 -6.87
N LEU A 86 -9.45 -5.22 -6.27
CA LEU A 86 -9.92 -3.82 -6.27
C LEU A 86 -9.39 -3.04 -7.49
N LEU A 87 -8.09 -3.15 -7.74
CA LEU A 87 -7.37 -2.72 -8.95
C LEU A 87 -6.41 -3.85 -9.33
N ILE A 88 -5.87 -3.81 -10.55
CA ILE A 88 -5.07 -4.92 -11.09
C ILE A 88 -3.92 -5.39 -10.18
N GLY A 89 -3.33 -4.49 -9.39
CA GLY A 89 -2.23 -4.76 -8.46
C GLY A 89 -2.62 -4.91 -6.99
N VAL A 90 -3.89 -4.73 -6.61
CA VAL A 90 -4.31 -4.71 -5.20
C VAL A 90 -5.62 -5.46 -4.95
N GLY A 91 -5.51 -6.52 -4.17
CA GLY A 91 -6.62 -7.25 -3.57
C GLY A 91 -7.03 -6.63 -2.24
N ILE A 92 -8.23 -6.97 -1.78
CA ILE A 92 -8.78 -6.46 -0.52
C ILE A 92 -7.91 -6.81 0.70
N GLU A 93 -7.23 -7.95 0.70
CA GLU A 93 -6.32 -8.36 1.76
C GLU A 93 -5.11 -7.42 1.86
N ILE A 94 -4.52 -7.07 0.72
CA ILE A 94 -3.36 -6.18 0.64
C ILE A 94 -3.77 -4.76 1.03
N SER A 95 -4.91 -4.28 0.53
CA SER A 95 -5.45 -2.97 0.88
C SER A 95 -5.70 -2.85 2.40
N LEU A 96 -6.36 -3.85 3.00
CA LEU A 96 -6.61 -3.87 4.45
C LEU A 96 -5.29 -3.94 5.25
N MET A 97 -4.31 -4.73 4.81
CA MET A 97 -3.02 -4.83 5.47
C MET A 97 -2.25 -3.50 5.41
N PHE A 98 -2.15 -2.85 4.25
CA PHE A 98 -1.47 -1.54 4.15
C PHE A 98 -2.23 -0.41 4.83
N SER A 99 -3.55 -0.55 5.03
CA SER A 99 -4.30 0.40 5.85
C SER A 99 -3.82 0.46 7.31
N VAL A 100 -3.18 -0.61 7.82
CA VAL A 100 -2.65 -0.66 9.19
C VAL A 100 -1.13 -0.78 9.27
N ALA A 101 -0.43 -1.08 8.17
CA ALA A 101 1.03 -1.28 8.18
C ALA A 101 1.80 -0.06 8.72
N GLY A 102 1.49 1.15 8.23
CA GLY A 102 2.13 2.38 8.70
C GLY A 102 1.83 2.67 10.17
N LEU A 103 0.59 2.37 10.60
CA LEU A 103 0.15 2.51 11.97
C LEU A 103 0.95 1.58 12.88
N ILE A 104 1.00 0.28 12.57
CA ILE A 104 1.70 -0.73 13.38
C ILE A 104 3.19 -0.43 13.46
N MET A 105 3.85 -0.19 12.32
CA MET A 105 5.29 -0.01 12.29
C MET A 105 5.73 1.31 12.93
N SER A 106 4.89 2.35 12.90
CA SER A 106 5.21 3.63 13.57
C SER A 106 5.33 3.49 15.09
N LYS A 107 4.71 2.47 15.70
CA LYS A 107 4.84 2.21 17.15
C LYS A 107 6.23 1.74 17.57
N LEU A 108 7.07 1.31 16.61
CA LEU A 108 8.46 0.94 16.84
C LEU A 108 9.41 2.13 16.82
N LEU A 109 8.92 3.31 16.42
CA LEU A 109 9.74 4.51 16.32
C LEU A 109 10.18 4.98 17.72
N PRO A 110 11.48 5.29 17.91
CA PRO A 110 11.94 5.99 19.10
C PRO A 110 11.20 7.30 19.30
N ALA A 111 10.93 7.64 20.55
CA ALA A 111 10.23 8.88 20.92
C ALA A 111 10.99 10.14 20.45
N ASP A 112 12.31 10.11 20.46
CA ASP A 112 13.15 11.18 19.92
C ASP A 112 13.38 10.99 18.39
N PRO A 113 12.83 11.86 17.53
CA PRO A 113 13.01 11.78 16.08
C PRO A 113 14.44 12.13 15.63
N GLN A 114 15.24 12.78 16.48
CA GLN A 114 16.63 13.13 16.20
C GLN A 114 17.64 12.05 16.64
N LEU A 115 17.18 11.05 17.40
CA LEU A 115 18.01 9.94 17.84
C LEU A 115 18.71 9.28 16.63
N LYS A 116 20.01 9.07 16.78
CA LYS A 116 20.82 8.33 15.81
C LYS A 116 21.14 6.94 16.35
N ILE A 117 20.97 5.93 15.50
CA ILE A 117 21.32 4.53 15.78
C ILE A 117 22.48 4.20 14.85
N LEU A 118 23.64 3.85 15.40
CA LEU A 118 24.88 3.61 14.65
C LEU A 118 25.24 4.75 13.67
N GLY A 119 24.97 6.00 14.07
CA GLY A 119 25.25 7.20 13.27
C GLY A 119 24.17 7.59 12.24
N VAL A 120 23.17 6.74 12.01
CA VAL A 120 22.06 6.99 11.06
C VAL A 120 20.84 7.53 11.83
N ASN A 121 20.15 8.55 11.28
CA ASN A 121 18.90 9.03 11.87
C ASN A 121 17.85 7.90 11.91
N ASN A 122 17.17 7.76 13.04
CA ASN A 122 16.25 6.64 13.24
C ASN A 122 15.09 6.62 12.22
N ARG A 123 14.53 7.76 11.78
CA ARG A 123 13.43 7.77 10.80
C ARG A 123 13.86 7.19 9.46
N LEU A 124 15.05 7.55 9.00
CA LEU A 124 15.64 6.95 7.80
C LEU A 124 15.91 5.46 8.01
N LEU A 125 16.52 5.08 9.13
CA LEU A 125 16.83 3.69 9.44
C LEU A 125 15.56 2.81 9.44
N PHE A 126 14.51 3.23 10.16
CA PHE A 126 13.26 2.49 10.23
C PHE A 126 12.55 2.48 8.86
N THR A 127 12.61 3.56 8.08
CA THR A 127 12.05 3.61 6.71
C THR A 127 12.69 2.51 5.86
N LEU A 128 14.03 2.47 5.80
CA LEU A 128 14.76 1.49 5.00
C LEU A 128 14.56 0.07 5.53
N ALA A 129 14.57 -0.13 6.85
CA ALA A 129 14.41 -1.45 7.46
C ALA A 129 13.02 -2.04 7.18
N ASN A 130 11.95 -1.26 7.38
CA ASN A 130 10.58 -1.71 7.10
C ASN A 130 10.34 -1.90 5.61
N ALA A 131 10.90 -1.01 4.77
CA ALA A 131 10.80 -1.18 3.33
C ALA A 131 11.48 -2.48 2.86
N ALA A 132 12.67 -2.79 3.40
CA ALA A 132 13.38 -4.02 3.10
C ALA A 132 12.60 -5.25 3.60
N PHE A 133 12.03 -5.18 4.81
CA PHE A 133 11.19 -6.25 5.35
C PHE A 133 10.02 -6.58 4.43
N PHE A 134 9.26 -5.58 3.99
CA PHE A 134 8.13 -5.81 3.08
C PHE A 134 8.56 -6.27 1.68
N ALA A 135 9.67 -5.76 1.16
CA ALA A 135 10.24 -6.26 -0.10
C ALA A 135 10.64 -7.74 -0.01
N ILE A 136 11.17 -8.17 1.13
CA ILE A 136 11.51 -9.58 1.39
C ILE A 136 10.23 -10.43 1.49
N VAL A 137 9.21 -9.95 2.20
CA VAL A 137 7.90 -10.63 2.29
C VAL A 137 7.28 -10.82 0.90
N GLU A 138 7.37 -9.80 0.05
CA GLU A 138 6.84 -9.86 -1.31
C GLU A 138 7.55 -10.86 -2.21
N ILE A 139 8.83 -11.19 -1.97
CA ILE A 139 9.51 -12.29 -2.68
C ILE A 139 8.73 -13.59 -2.49
N PHE A 140 8.24 -13.87 -1.29
CA PHE A 140 7.44 -15.07 -1.04
C PHE A 140 6.10 -15.03 -1.78
N LEU A 141 5.47 -13.86 -1.88
CA LEU A 141 4.25 -13.69 -2.69
C LEU A 141 4.54 -13.93 -4.18
N ALA A 142 5.62 -13.36 -4.71
CA ALA A 142 6.04 -13.50 -6.10
C ALA A 142 6.51 -14.93 -6.47
N GLN A 143 6.78 -15.77 -5.48
CA GLN A 143 7.03 -17.21 -5.67
C GLN A 143 5.74 -18.04 -5.81
N THR A 144 4.58 -17.44 -5.53
CA THR A 144 3.27 -18.06 -5.69
C THR A 144 2.61 -17.59 -7.00
N PRO A 145 1.56 -18.29 -7.49
CA PRO A 145 0.81 -17.79 -8.64
C PRO A 145 -0.06 -16.57 -8.31
N THR A 146 -0.19 -16.13 -7.06
CA THR A 146 -1.14 -15.07 -6.67
C THR A 146 -0.63 -13.67 -6.93
N PHE A 147 0.69 -13.48 -7.08
CA PHE A 147 1.31 -12.18 -7.26
C PHE A 147 2.44 -12.26 -8.27
N VAL A 148 2.47 -11.35 -9.23
CA VAL A 148 3.43 -11.40 -10.34
C VAL A 148 4.02 -10.02 -10.61
N TRP A 149 5.36 -9.93 -10.64
CA TRP A 149 6.08 -8.81 -11.25
C TRP A 149 6.17 -9.01 -12.76
N VAL A 150 5.61 -8.08 -13.54
CA VAL A 150 5.38 -8.29 -14.98
C VAL A 150 6.61 -7.93 -15.82
N TYR A 151 7.40 -6.95 -15.40
CA TYR A 151 8.59 -6.52 -16.13
C TYR A 151 9.87 -7.16 -15.57
N PRO A 152 10.85 -7.56 -16.41
CA PRO A 152 12.10 -8.14 -15.93
C PRO A 152 12.95 -7.23 -15.03
N TRP A 153 12.81 -5.91 -15.20
CA TRP A 153 13.48 -4.91 -14.38
C TRP A 153 12.66 -4.53 -13.13
N TRP A 154 11.43 -5.05 -13.02
CA TRP A 154 10.57 -4.86 -11.86
C TRP A 154 10.66 -6.08 -10.96
N GLY A 155 11.03 -5.88 -9.70
CA GLY A 155 11.20 -6.95 -8.72
C GLY A 155 11.58 -6.42 -7.35
N ALA A 156 12.00 -7.30 -6.45
CA ALA A 156 12.23 -6.96 -5.04
C ALA A 156 13.05 -5.67 -4.81
N LEU A 157 14.12 -5.44 -5.59
CA LEU A 157 14.94 -4.23 -5.45
C LEU A 157 14.24 -2.95 -5.96
N SER A 158 13.53 -3.03 -7.09
CA SER A 158 12.80 -1.86 -7.61
C SER A 158 11.59 -1.56 -6.74
N VAL A 159 10.88 -2.58 -6.25
CA VAL A 159 9.74 -2.42 -5.32
C VAL A 159 10.21 -1.86 -3.98
N PHE A 160 11.32 -2.38 -3.44
CA PHE A 160 11.97 -1.82 -2.26
C PHE A 160 12.19 -0.31 -2.42
N ALA A 161 12.88 0.09 -3.50
CA ALA A 161 13.30 1.48 -3.69
C ALA A 161 12.15 2.42 -4.09
N LEU A 162 11.26 1.97 -4.98
CA LEU A 162 10.28 2.82 -5.64
C LEU A 162 8.90 2.75 -5.00
N VAL A 163 8.58 1.69 -4.25
CA VAL A 163 7.25 1.52 -3.61
C VAL A 163 7.38 1.60 -2.10
N TYR A 164 8.17 0.72 -1.50
CA TYR A 164 8.18 0.60 -0.05
C TYR A 164 8.91 1.72 0.68
N ILE A 165 10.01 2.26 0.12
CA ILE A 165 10.62 3.45 0.71
C ILE A 165 9.62 4.62 0.74
N PRO A 166 8.94 5.00 -0.35
CA PRO A 166 7.90 6.04 -0.31
C PRO A 166 6.79 5.77 0.71
N PHE A 167 6.33 4.52 0.83
CA PHE A 167 5.27 4.15 1.78
C PHE A 167 5.70 4.41 3.23
N PHE A 168 6.86 3.89 3.63
CA PHE A 168 7.34 4.06 5.01
C PHE A 168 7.91 5.45 5.28
N ALA A 169 8.44 6.14 4.27
CA ALA A 169 8.80 7.53 4.39
C ALA A 169 7.57 8.39 4.69
N ALA A 170 6.46 8.18 3.96
CA ALA A 170 5.21 8.86 4.25
C ALA A 170 4.72 8.55 5.68
N ALA A 171 4.74 7.28 6.10
CA ALA A 171 4.34 6.91 7.45
C ALA A 171 5.18 7.62 8.53
N PHE A 172 6.50 7.54 8.44
CA PHE A 172 7.38 7.89 9.56
C PHE A 172 7.77 9.37 9.61
N TYR A 173 7.84 10.06 8.48
CA TYR A 173 8.10 11.50 8.49
C TYR A 173 6.82 12.29 8.80
N VAL A 174 5.68 11.91 8.21
CA VAL A 174 4.40 12.59 8.48
C VAL A 174 3.97 12.40 9.93
N HIS A 175 4.31 11.25 10.55
CA HIS A 175 4.11 10.99 11.98
C HIS A 175 4.60 12.15 12.87
N ASP A 176 5.75 12.76 12.57
CA ASP A 176 6.35 13.83 13.39
C ASP A 176 6.04 15.25 12.91
N TRP A 177 5.35 15.40 11.77
CA TRP A 177 5.04 16.73 11.25
C TRP A 177 4.04 17.47 12.13
N PRO A 178 4.03 18.82 12.08
CA PRO A 178 2.95 19.60 12.69
C PRO A 178 1.59 19.17 12.15
N ARG A 179 0.58 19.10 13.04
CA ARG A 179 -0.77 18.59 12.73
C ARG A 179 -1.39 19.17 11.45
N ARG A 180 -1.20 20.48 11.20
CA ARG A 180 -1.69 21.14 9.98
C ARG A 180 -1.07 20.55 8.70
N GLN A 181 0.21 20.21 8.73
CA GLN A 181 0.90 19.61 7.60
C GLN A 181 0.49 18.14 7.41
N GLN A 182 0.29 17.40 8.51
CA GLN A 182 -0.25 16.04 8.48
C GLN A 182 -1.61 15.99 7.76
N VAL A 183 -2.56 16.81 8.23
CA VAL A 183 -3.91 16.88 7.67
C VAL A 183 -3.88 17.33 6.21
N ARG A 184 -3.02 18.30 5.88
CA ARG A 184 -2.87 18.77 4.49
C ARG A 184 -2.35 17.68 3.58
N PHE A 185 -1.30 16.96 3.98
CA PHE A 185 -0.71 15.88 3.17
C PHE A 185 -1.73 14.77 2.90
N ILE A 186 -2.33 14.22 3.96
CA ILE A 186 -3.33 13.15 3.87
C ILE A 186 -4.55 13.64 3.07
N GLY A 187 -5.06 14.83 3.38
CA GLY A 187 -6.23 15.39 2.71
C GLY A 187 -6.04 15.62 1.21
N ILE A 188 -4.88 16.15 0.80
CA ILE A 188 -4.57 16.36 -0.62
C ILE A 188 -4.48 15.02 -1.35
N LEU A 189 -3.73 14.05 -0.82
CA LEU A 189 -3.62 12.74 -1.47
C LEU A 189 -4.96 12.01 -1.52
N THR A 190 -5.74 12.03 -0.43
CA THR A 190 -7.08 11.41 -0.41
C THR A 190 -8.00 12.00 -1.47
N VAL A 191 -8.01 13.34 -1.61
CA VAL A 191 -8.82 14.01 -2.64
C VAL A 191 -8.32 13.68 -4.03
N LEU A 192 -6.99 13.63 -4.23
CA LEU A 192 -6.39 13.25 -5.50
C LEU A 192 -6.77 11.82 -5.87
N ASP A 193 -6.54 10.84 -4.98
CA ASP A 193 -6.85 9.43 -5.22
C ASP A 193 -8.34 9.23 -5.50
N GLY A 194 -9.21 9.86 -4.70
CA GLY A 194 -10.66 9.83 -4.91
C GLY A 194 -11.07 10.42 -6.26
N PHE A 195 -10.44 11.53 -6.69
CA PHE A 195 -10.66 12.11 -8.01
C PHE A 195 -10.19 11.17 -9.13
N LEU A 196 -9.00 10.59 -9.01
CA LEU A 196 -8.46 9.68 -10.02
C LEU A 196 -9.31 8.41 -10.14
N LEU A 197 -9.78 7.84 -9.03
CA LEU A 197 -10.69 6.70 -9.04
C LEU A 197 -12.05 7.07 -9.66
N LEU A 198 -12.62 8.22 -9.30
CA LEU A 198 -13.87 8.70 -9.90
C LEU A 198 -13.74 8.82 -11.43
N VAL A 199 -12.66 9.45 -11.91
CA VAL A 199 -12.45 9.69 -13.33
C VAL A 199 -12.11 8.40 -14.07
N PHE A 200 -11.11 7.65 -13.61
CA PHE A 200 -10.56 6.53 -14.36
C PHE A 200 -11.31 5.22 -14.13
N ALA A 201 -11.79 4.94 -12.92
CA ALA A 201 -12.60 3.75 -12.66
C ALA A 201 -14.10 4.01 -12.91
N GLY A 202 -14.61 5.16 -12.46
CA GLY A 202 -16.05 5.46 -12.50
C GLY A 202 -16.57 6.01 -13.84
N LEU A 203 -15.89 7.01 -14.42
CA LEU A 203 -16.35 7.64 -15.66
C LEU A 203 -15.83 6.91 -16.90
N PHE A 204 -14.53 6.64 -16.94
CA PHE A 204 -13.87 6.08 -18.11
C PHE A 204 -13.78 4.56 -18.11
N HIS A 205 -13.92 3.91 -16.95
CA HIS A 205 -13.79 2.45 -16.80
C HIS A 205 -12.45 1.90 -17.33
N TRP A 206 -11.37 2.69 -17.19
CA TRP A 206 -10.02 2.34 -17.62
C TRP A 206 -9.32 1.41 -16.64
N ILE A 207 -9.61 1.57 -15.34
CA ILE A 207 -8.94 0.87 -14.24
C ILE A 207 -9.94 0.29 -13.26
#